data_AF-A0A6P0NCB7-F1
#
_entry.id   AF-A0A6P0NCB7-F1
#
_cell.length_a   1.000
_cell.length_b   1.000
_cell.length_c   1.000
_cell.angle_alpha   90.00
_cell.angle_beta   90.00
_cell.angle_gamma   90.00
#
_symmetry.space_group_name_H-M   'P 1'
#
loop_
_entity.id
_entity.type
_entity.pdbx_description
1 polymer ?
#
loop_
_entity_poly.entity_id
_entity_poly.type
_entity_poly.pdbx_seq_one_letter_code
_entity_poly.pdbx_strand_id
1 'polypeptide(L)' 'MSNQEIRPEAQPLIDRCIEEKTKDFFEIGRIAGLNTTSDCAGADLTGANLSSVNLSRVNLSGTNLRCAMLGIST' A
#
# COMPACT_ATOMS: atom_id res chain seq x y z
N MET A 1 -20.32 -9.91 -10.20
CA MET A 1 -19.07 -9.77 -10.96
C MET A 1 -18.34 -8.56 -10.39
N SER A 2 -17.60 -8.77 -9.31
CA SER A 2 -16.88 -7.71 -8.61
C SER A 2 -15.54 -7.53 -9.32
N ASN A 3 -15.52 -6.74 -10.40
CA ASN A 3 -14.25 -6.24 -10.93
C ASN A 3 -13.67 -5.32 -9.85
N GLN A 4 -12.77 -5.84 -9.03
CA GLN A 4 -11.84 -5.02 -8.26
C GLN A 4 -11.02 -4.29 -9.32
N GLU A 5 -11.46 -3.08 -9.67
CA GLU A 5 -10.64 -2.13 -10.42
C GLU A 5 -9.35 -1.95 -9.62
N ILE A 6 -8.27 -2.54 -10.12
CA ILE A 6 -6.92 -2.26 -9.66
C ILE A 6 -6.78 -0.75 -9.80
N ARG A 7 -6.78 -0.02 -8.69
CA ARG A 7 -6.71 1.45 -8.72
C ARG A 7 -5.26 1.82 -9.05
N PRO A 8 -4.96 2.27 -10.29
CA PRO A 8 -3.58 2.51 -10.72
C PRO A 8 -2.94 3.67 -9.95
N GLU A 9 -3.76 4.51 -9.32
CA GLU A 9 -3.38 5.71 -8.58
C GLU A 9 -2.56 5.39 -7.32
N ALA A 10 -2.73 4.20 -6.74
CA ALA A 10 -1.95 3.76 -5.59
C ALA A 10 -0.62 3.07 -5.96
N GLN A 11 -0.44 2.63 -7.20
CA GLN A 11 0.80 1.94 -7.63
C GLN A 11 2.07 2.78 -7.45
N PRO A 12 2.15 4.04 -7.93
CA PRO A 12 3.36 4.84 -7.78
C PRO A 12 3.67 5.16 -6.31
N LEU A 13 2.66 5.13 -5.44
CA LEU A 13 2.84 5.27 -4.00
C LEU A 13 3.50 4.06 -3.37
N ILE A 14 3.10 2.87 -3.81
CA ILE A 14 3.63 1.60 -3.32
C ILE A 14 5.11 1.54 -3.64
N ASP A 15 5.49 1.88 -4.87
CA ASP A 15 6.90 1.93 -5.29
C ASP A 15 7.68 2.94 -4.45
N ARG A 16 7.15 4.16 -4.27
CA ARG A 16 7.76 5.16 -3.38
C ARG A 16 7.89 4.68 -1.93
N CYS A 17 6.90 3.96 -1.41
CA CYS A 17 6.93 3.48 -0.04
C CYS A 17 7.96 2.37 0.18
N ILE A 18 8.28 1.60 -0.85
CA ILE A 18 9.32 0.57 -0.80
C ILE A 18 10.71 1.21 -0.89
N GLU A 19 10.85 2.34 -1.61
CA GLU A 19 12.13 3.03 -1.81
C GLU A 19 12.47 4.04 -0.69
N GLU A 20 11.48 4.65 -0.06
CA GLU A 20 11.67 5.66 0.98
C GLU A 20 12.08 5.04 2.32
N LYS A 21 13.01 5.70 3.04
CA LYS A 21 13.39 5.33 4.42
C LYS A 21 12.25 5.51 5.44
N THR A 22 11.13 6.08 5.01
CA THR A 22 9.99 6.37 5.85
C THR A 22 9.14 5.11 6.00
N LYS A 23 9.17 4.55 7.21
CA LYS A 23 8.39 3.37 7.60
C LYS A 23 6.88 3.65 7.73
N ASP A 24 6.37 4.81 7.31
CA ASP A 24 4.97 5.20 7.51
C ASP A 24 4.27 5.46 6.17
N PHE A 25 3.46 4.50 5.75
CA PHE A 25 2.74 4.56 4.47
C PHE A 25 1.75 5.73 4.42
N PHE A 26 1.18 6.10 5.57
CA PHE A 26 0.23 7.19 5.66
C PHE A 26 0.88 8.54 5.34
N GLU A 27 2.09 8.76 5.84
CA GLU A 27 2.84 9.99 5.60
C GLU A 27 3.23 10.11 4.12
N ILE A 28 3.69 9.02 3.50
CA ILE A 28 4.06 9.00 2.07
C ILE A 28 2.84 9.28 1.19
N GLY A 29 1.70 8.66 1.53
CA GLY A 29 0.40 8.97 0.93
C GLY A 29 0.08 10.46 0.95
N ARG A 30 0.19 11.07 2.13
CA ARG A 30 -0.08 12.50 2.33
C ARG A 30 0.85 13.38 1.49
N ILE A 31 2.14 13.03 1.40
CA ILE A 31 3.12 13.78 0.59
C ILE A 31 2.85 13.62 -0.91
N ALA A 32 2.34 12.46 -1.34
CA ALA A 32 1.95 12.22 -2.73
C ALA A 32 0.58 12.82 -3.10
N GLY A 33 -0.14 13.42 -2.14
CA GLY A 33 -1.48 13.97 -2.38
C GLY A 33 -2.57 12.92 -2.49
N LEU A 34 -2.34 11.73 -1.93
CA LEU A 34 -3.23 10.57 -2.03
C LEU A 34 -3.82 10.24 -0.66
N ASN A 35 -5.07 9.80 -0.65
CA ASN A 35 -5.77 9.40 0.55
C ASN A 35 -5.66 7.88 0.74
N THR A 36 -4.70 7.44 1.54
CA THR A 36 -4.42 6.02 1.80
C THR A 36 -5.56 5.25 2.47
N THR A 37 -6.59 5.94 2.99
CA THR A 37 -7.80 5.32 3.52
C THR A 37 -8.85 4.97 2.45
N SER A 38 -8.66 5.42 1.21
CA SER A 38 -9.61 5.19 0.11
C SER A 38 -8.92 4.79 -1.20
N ASP A 39 -7.73 5.34 -1.47
CA ASP A 39 -7.04 5.18 -2.75
C ASP A 39 -6.25 3.87 -2.85
N CYS A 40 -5.89 3.27 -1.71
CA CYS A 40 -5.18 1.98 -1.65
C CYS A 40 -6.12 0.76 -1.66
N ALA A 41 -7.43 0.98 -1.54
CA ALA A 41 -8.41 -0.07 -1.67
C ALA A 41 -8.40 -0.60 -3.12
N GLY A 42 -8.31 -1.91 -3.30
CA GLY A 42 -8.21 -2.51 -4.63
C GLY A 42 -6.80 -2.54 -5.23
N ALA A 43 -5.78 -1.98 -4.58
CA ALA A 43 -4.43 -1.91 -5.15
C ALA A 43 -3.77 -3.30 -5.32
N ASP A 44 -2.81 -3.42 -6.24
CA ASP A 44 -2.02 -4.64 -6.40
C ASP A 44 -0.69 -4.51 -5.67
N LEU A 45 -0.56 -5.25 -4.56
CA LEU A 45 0.64 -5.36 -3.73
C LEU A 45 1.32 -6.71 -3.92
N THR A 46 1.05 -7.43 -5.02
CA THR A 46 1.61 -8.76 -5.25
C THR A 46 3.14 -8.72 -5.21
N GLY A 47 3.75 -9.44 -4.28
CA GLY A 47 5.22 -9.48 -4.14
C GLY A 47 5.86 -8.23 -3.53
N ALA A 48 5.07 -7.22 -3.12
CA ALA A 48 5.61 -6.00 -2.51
C ALA A 48 6.30 -6.31 -1.18
N ASN A 49 7.46 -5.69 -0.94
CA ASN A 49 8.13 -5.77 0.36
C ASN A 49 7.62 -4.67 1.29
N LEU A 50 6.67 -5.03 2.15
CA LEU A 50 6.04 -4.13 3.12
C LEU A 50 6.55 -4.40 4.54
N SER A 51 7.67 -5.12 4.67
CA SER A 51 8.10 -5.67 5.95
C SER A 51 8.48 -4.64 7.01
N SER A 52 8.86 -3.45 6.56
CA SER A 52 9.20 -2.32 7.41
C SER A 52 8.18 -1.19 7.34
N VAL A 53 7.01 -1.42 6.72
CA VAL A 53 6.02 -0.38 6.43
C VAL A 53 4.86 -0.47 7.43
N ASN A 54 4.57 0.64 8.09
CA ASN A 54 3.41 0.82 8.95
C ASN A 54 2.16 1.00 8.07
N LEU A 55 1.35 -0.05 8.02
CA LEU A 55 0.07 -0.08 7.31
C LEU A 55 -1.14 0.10 8.24
N SER A 56 -0.93 0.42 9.53
CA SER A 56 -1.98 0.42 10.57
C SER A 56 -3.19 1.33 10.28
N ARG A 57 -3.03 2.31 9.40
CA ARG A 57 -4.08 3.27 9.00
C ARG A 57 -4.47 3.18 7.52
N VAL A 58 -3.94 2.21 6.79
CA VAL A 58 -4.16 2.06 5.35
C VAL A 58 -5.40 1.20 5.13
N ASN A 59 -6.27 1.62 4.21
CA ASN A 59 -7.38 0.78 3.78
C ASN A 59 -6.89 -0.22 2.74
N LEU A 60 -6.73 -1.47 3.18
CA LEU A 60 -6.33 -2.59 2.32
C LEU A 60 -7.53 -3.42 1.82
N SER A 61 -8.75 -2.86 1.88
CA SER A 61 -9.95 -3.56 1.42
C SER A 61 -9.84 -3.84 -0.08
N GLY A 62 -9.94 -5.12 -0.45
CA GLY A 62 -9.78 -5.55 -1.83
C GLY A 62 -8.35 -5.42 -2.38
N THR A 63 -7.35 -5.18 -1.54
CA THR A 63 -5.96 -5.11 -2.01
C THR A 63 -5.42 -6.54 -2.23
N ASN A 64 -4.74 -6.76 -3.35
CA ASN A 64 -4.12 -8.05 -3.64
C ASN A 64 -2.76 -8.14 -2.94
N LEU A 65 -2.70 -8.88 -1.83
CA LEU A 65 -1.49 -9.07 -1.02
C LEU A 65 -0.75 -10.39 -1.33
N ARG A 66 -1.04 -11.03 -2.46
CA ARG A 66 -0.45 -12.34 -2.77
C ARG A 66 1.08 -12.23 -2.82
N CYS A 67 1.78 -13.08 -2.08
CA CYS A 67 3.25 -13.03 -1.96
C CYS A 67 3.82 -11.71 -1.39
N ALA A 68 3.01 -10.79 -0.85
CA ALA A 68 3.53 -9.60 -0.20
C ALA A 68 4.29 -9.99 1.09
N MET A 69 5.46 -9.37 1.30
CA MET A 69 6.24 -9.60 2.52
C MET A 69 5.75 -8.63 3.60
N LEU A 70 4.88 -9.11 4.48
CA LEU A 70 4.45 -8.42 5.69
C LEU A 70 5.37 -8.88 6.83
N GLY A 71 6.21 -7.97 7.30
CA GLY A 71 7.22 -8.27 8.30
C GLY A 71 6.53 -8.49 9.63
N ILE A 72 6.86 -9.58 10.31
CA ILE A 72 6.50 -9.70 11.73
C ILE A 72 7.36 -8.67 12.46
N SER A 73 6.78 -7.54 12.86
CA SER A 73 7.45 -6.67 13.82
C SER A 73 7.30 -7.35 15.18
N THR A 74 8.30 -8.12 15.58
CA THR A 74 8.48 -8.59 16.96
C THR A 74 8.76 -7.43 17.90
#